data_AF-A0A1C5FBV6-F1
#
_entry.id   AF-A0A1C5FBV6-F1
#
_cell.length_a   1.000
_cell.length_b   1.000
_cell.length_c   1.000
_cell.angle_alpha   90.00
_cell.angle_beta   90.00
_cell.angle_gamma   90.00
#
_symmetry.space_group_name_H-M   'P 1'
#
loop_
_entity.id
_entity.type
_entity.pdbx_description
1 polymer ?
#
loop_
_entity_poly.entity_id
_entity_poly.type
_entity_poly.pdbx_seq_one_letter_code
_entity_poly.pdbx_strand_id
1 'polypeptide(L)'
;AALNGPTSVVIAGDEDAAVSIAASFGAQGRKTKRLTVSHAFHSPLMDPMLEAFRKVAESLTYEAPKIPVVSNLTGTIAPAAEIATAGFWVRHVREAVRFLDGMRAMEAQGVTTYLELGPDGVLSALGQECLAGESEHVALVPVLRSGRPEAETLTTALATLHTRGTAPDWAAYYAGTGAERVELPTYAFQREHYWLDAGTAYGDVSSVGLGSADHPLLGAAVSLADAEGFLFTGRLALDTHPWLADHAVMGTVLLPGTAFVELAVRAGEQAGCDLVEELTLEAPLILPERGGVRLQIAVGAPDDTGRRTLALHSRPDEAGDDEPWVRHATGALAAGGAEGSFDLSAWPPAGAERIDTDGLYEGLADAGFGYGPVFQGLRAAWRGDGEVYAEVALPEDTDPGAALFGVHPALLDAVLHTIGLSDLTENPGQGGLPFSWTGVRVHSVGADTVRVRLSPAGNGTVSLQLADVTGAPVASVDRLALRTVSPDQLTAPGGASDALFTVDWTPIPATSEQVSPDRWAVVGSEVPGLGTLGGEIAAYADLGALAEAVAAGTALPERVVVSLTGDSAAPEGPGAANQARPAFEDTPEGR
;
A
#
# COMPACT_ATOMS: atom_id res chain seq x y z
N ALA A 1 -48.03 44.98 -34.35
CA ALA A 1 -47.85 43.74 -35.13
C ALA A 1 -47.31 42.63 -34.25
N ALA A 2 -46.22 42.85 -33.50
CA ALA A 2 -45.72 41.86 -32.55
C ALA A 2 -45.11 42.48 -31.28
N LEU A 3 -45.22 41.76 -30.17
CA LEU A 3 -44.52 42.00 -28.90
C LEU A 3 -43.46 40.90 -28.75
N ASN A 4 -42.22 41.19 -29.17
CA ASN A 4 -41.15 40.18 -29.29
C ASN A 4 -40.29 40.05 -28.02
N GLY A 5 -40.31 41.05 -27.14
CA GLY A 5 -39.53 41.08 -25.91
C GLY A 5 -39.88 42.30 -25.05
N PRO A 6 -39.37 42.39 -23.82
CA PRO A 6 -39.73 43.46 -22.88
C PRO A 6 -39.38 44.86 -23.42
N THR A 7 -38.37 44.94 -24.28
CA THR A 7 -37.93 46.18 -24.94
C THR A 7 -37.92 46.07 -26.47
N SER A 8 -38.63 45.10 -27.04
CA SER A 8 -38.60 44.79 -28.49
C SER A 8 -40.01 44.58 -29.04
N VAL A 9 -40.44 45.47 -29.95
CA VAL A 9 -41.78 45.45 -30.56
C VAL A 9 -41.71 45.67 -32.07
N VAL A 10 -42.69 45.12 -32.80
CA VAL A 10 -42.84 45.30 -34.25
C VAL A 10 -44.12 46.07 -34.55
N ILE A 11 -43.95 47.16 -35.29
CA ILE A 11 -45.01 48.02 -35.78
C ILE A 11 -45.18 47.73 -37.27
N ALA A 12 -46.39 47.46 -37.72
CA ALA A 12 -46.71 47.20 -39.12
C ALA A 12 -48.03 47.88 -39.48
N GLY A 13 -48.13 48.36 -40.71
CA GLY A 13 -49.26 49.11 -41.25
C GLY A 13 -48.84 49.80 -42.54
N ASP A 14 -49.46 50.93 -42.83
CA ASP A 14 -49.04 51.83 -43.90
C ASP A 14 -47.55 52.20 -43.77
N GLU A 15 -46.82 52.23 -44.89
CA GLU A 15 -45.37 52.38 -44.90
C GLU A 15 -44.94 53.74 -44.35
N ASP A 16 -45.56 54.83 -44.81
CA ASP A 16 -45.19 56.18 -44.40
C ASP A 16 -45.44 56.39 -42.90
N ALA A 17 -46.58 55.90 -42.41
CA ALA A 17 -46.90 55.92 -40.99
C ALA A 17 -45.90 55.11 -40.15
N ALA A 18 -45.55 53.88 -40.59
CA ALA A 18 -44.61 53.04 -39.87
C ALA A 18 -43.19 53.63 -39.83
N VAL A 19 -42.73 54.20 -40.95
CA VAL A 19 -41.43 54.88 -41.05
C VAL A 19 -41.39 56.12 -40.16
N SER A 20 -42.45 56.93 -40.13
CA SER A 20 -42.55 58.09 -39.25
C SER A 20 -42.46 57.71 -37.77
N ILE A 21 -43.16 56.66 -37.35
CA ILE A 21 -43.11 56.16 -35.97
C ILE A 21 -41.69 55.66 -35.63
N ALA A 22 -41.06 54.90 -36.53
CA ALA A 22 -39.70 54.43 -36.34
C ALA A 22 -38.70 55.60 -36.22
N ALA A 23 -38.81 56.62 -37.08
CA ALA A 23 -37.95 57.80 -37.02
C ALA A 23 -38.09 58.56 -35.70
N SER A 24 -39.31 58.67 -35.14
CA SER A 24 -39.54 59.27 -33.82
C SER A 24 -38.81 58.55 -32.69
N PHE A 25 -38.77 57.21 -32.72
CA PHE A 25 -37.98 56.43 -31.74
C PHE A 25 -36.47 56.56 -31.97
N GLY A 26 -36.03 56.60 -33.23
CA GLY A 26 -34.63 56.85 -33.58
C GLY A 26 -34.13 58.21 -33.06
N ALA A 27 -34.95 59.26 -33.18
CA ALA A 27 -34.65 60.59 -32.65
C ALA A 27 -34.53 60.62 -31.11
N GLN A 28 -35.15 59.67 -30.42
CA GLN A 28 -35.02 59.48 -28.97
C GLN A 28 -33.83 58.56 -28.59
N GLY A 29 -32.95 58.24 -29.53
CA GLY A 29 -31.78 57.39 -29.31
C GLY A 29 -32.09 55.89 -29.20
N ARG A 30 -33.30 55.44 -29.56
CA ARG A 30 -33.70 54.03 -29.50
C ARG A 30 -33.33 53.31 -30.80
N LYS A 31 -32.92 52.05 -30.69
CA LYS A 31 -32.58 51.20 -31.85
C LYS A 31 -33.84 50.89 -32.67
N THR A 32 -33.77 51.13 -33.97
CA THR A 32 -34.83 50.77 -34.92
C THR A 32 -34.26 50.02 -36.11
N LYS A 33 -34.97 49.01 -36.62
CA LYS A 33 -34.59 48.24 -37.80
C LYS A 33 -35.82 48.00 -38.67
N ARG A 34 -35.72 48.31 -39.96
CA ARG A 34 -36.74 47.95 -40.96
C ARG A 34 -36.64 46.44 -41.24
N LEU A 35 -37.78 45.75 -41.22
CA LEU A 35 -37.87 44.32 -41.57
C LEU A 35 -38.16 44.17 -43.06
N THR A 36 -37.46 43.26 -43.72
CA THR A 36 -37.70 42.91 -45.12
C THR A 36 -38.82 41.88 -45.19
N VAL A 37 -40.04 42.36 -45.32
CA VAL A 37 -41.25 41.52 -45.44
C VAL A 37 -42.03 41.91 -46.68
N SER A 38 -42.75 40.96 -47.27
CA SER A 38 -43.56 41.21 -48.47
C SER A 38 -44.83 42.00 -48.18
N HIS A 39 -45.37 41.90 -46.96
CA HIS A 39 -46.61 42.52 -46.55
C HIS A 39 -46.57 42.92 -45.07
N ALA A 40 -47.40 43.90 -44.69
CA ALA A 40 -47.60 44.31 -43.29
C ALA A 40 -48.55 43.36 -42.56
N PHE A 41 -48.11 42.14 -42.28
CA PHE A 41 -48.88 41.16 -41.48
C PHE A 41 -49.24 41.70 -40.09
N HIS A 42 -50.30 41.16 -39.48
CA HIS A 42 -50.76 41.56 -38.15
C HIS A 42 -51.10 43.06 -38.05
N SER A 43 -51.71 43.61 -39.12
CA SER A 43 -52.09 45.01 -39.25
C SER A 43 -53.44 45.17 -39.98
N PRO A 44 -54.06 46.36 -39.95
CA PRO A 44 -55.28 46.65 -40.72
C PRO A 44 -55.16 46.38 -42.22
N LEU A 45 -53.95 46.35 -42.79
CA LEU A 45 -53.76 46.01 -44.20
C LEU A 45 -54.09 44.55 -44.54
N MET A 46 -54.31 43.69 -43.53
CA MET A 46 -54.83 42.34 -43.74
C MET A 46 -56.36 42.30 -43.90
N ASP A 47 -57.09 43.33 -43.47
CA ASP A 47 -58.57 43.32 -43.48
C ASP A 47 -59.19 42.98 -44.85
N PRO A 48 -58.68 43.49 -45.99
CA PRO A 48 -59.24 43.18 -47.32
C PRO A 48 -59.16 41.70 -47.71
N MET A 49 -58.19 40.94 -47.18
CA MET A 49 -57.99 39.54 -47.56
C MET A 49 -58.68 38.55 -46.62
N LEU A 50 -59.17 38.98 -45.45
CA LEU A 50 -59.68 38.08 -44.40
C LEU A 50 -60.88 37.26 -44.85
N GLU A 51 -61.79 37.82 -45.65
CA GLU A 51 -62.97 37.09 -46.11
C GLU A 51 -62.61 35.98 -47.12
N ALA A 52 -61.70 36.26 -48.04
CA ALA A 52 -61.20 35.25 -48.97
C ALA A 52 -60.42 34.16 -48.23
N PHE A 53 -59.59 34.56 -47.26
CA PHE A 53 -58.83 33.63 -46.41
C PHE A 53 -59.75 32.75 -45.55
N ARG A 54 -60.82 33.33 -44.98
CA ARG A 54 -61.83 32.60 -44.20
C ARG A 54 -62.46 31.47 -44.99
N LYS A 55 -62.90 31.73 -46.22
CA LYS A 55 -63.51 30.70 -47.08
C LYS A 55 -62.58 29.51 -47.31
N VAL A 56 -61.28 29.78 -47.49
CA VAL A 56 -60.28 28.71 -47.61
C VAL A 56 -60.11 27.99 -46.27
N ALA A 57 -59.96 28.73 -45.17
CA ALA A 57 -59.81 28.15 -43.84
C ALA A 57 -61.01 27.27 -43.43
N GLU A 58 -62.24 27.65 -43.78
CA GLU A 58 -63.46 26.87 -43.50
C GLU A 58 -63.56 25.58 -44.33
N SER A 59 -62.81 25.47 -45.43
CA SER A 59 -62.75 24.24 -46.23
C SER A 59 -61.82 23.17 -45.65
N LEU A 60 -61.03 23.52 -44.63
CA LEU A 60 -60.07 22.62 -43.99
C LEU A 60 -60.71 21.87 -42.82
N THR A 61 -60.29 20.62 -42.63
CA THR A 61 -60.61 19.84 -41.43
C THR A 61 -59.58 20.15 -40.34
N TYR A 62 -60.06 20.49 -39.15
CA TYR A 62 -59.23 20.78 -37.99
C TYR A 62 -59.36 19.67 -36.95
N GLU A 63 -58.23 19.32 -36.34
CA GLU A 63 -58.17 18.35 -35.25
C GLU A 63 -57.65 19.03 -33.98
N ALA A 64 -58.09 18.55 -32.83
CA ALA A 64 -57.60 19.03 -31.55
C ALA A 64 -56.09 18.75 -31.41
N PRO A 65 -55.27 19.73 -31.00
CA PRO A 65 -53.84 19.53 -30.82
C PRO A 65 -53.58 18.51 -29.71
N LYS A 66 -52.68 17.56 -29.96
CA LYS A 66 -52.24 16.56 -28.98
C LYS A 66 -51.23 17.10 -27.97
N ILE A 67 -50.52 18.16 -28.36
CA ILE A 67 -49.54 18.87 -27.53
C ILE A 67 -50.17 20.22 -27.15
N PRO A 68 -50.18 20.62 -25.87
CA PRO A 68 -50.68 21.93 -25.46
C PRO A 68 -50.00 23.06 -26.25
N VAL A 69 -50.79 24.02 -26.72
CA VAL A 69 -50.30 25.15 -27.52
C VAL A 69 -50.50 26.44 -26.72
N VAL A 70 -49.41 27.17 -26.50
CA VAL A 70 -49.49 28.55 -26.02
C VAL A 70 -49.79 29.44 -27.22
N SER A 71 -50.96 30.07 -27.21
CA SER A 71 -51.40 30.93 -28.32
C SER A 71 -50.70 32.27 -28.25
N ASN A 72 -50.02 32.64 -29.33
CA ASN A 72 -49.46 33.99 -29.47
C ASN A 72 -50.53 35.07 -29.71
N LEU A 73 -51.82 34.74 -29.79
CA LEU A 73 -52.88 35.77 -29.77
C LEU A 73 -53.22 36.22 -28.35
N THR A 74 -53.22 35.28 -27.41
CA THR A 74 -53.66 35.52 -26.02
C THR A 74 -52.51 35.58 -25.03
N GLY A 75 -51.36 34.98 -25.36
CA GLY A 75 -50.23 34.80 -24.45
C GLY A 75 -50.47 33.73 -23.40
N THR A 76 -51.43 32.81 -23.62
CA THR A 76 -51.82 31.77 -22.66
C THR A 76 -51.98 30.42 -23.36
N ILE A 77 -52.05 29.33 -22.60
CA ILE A 77 -52.42 28.02 -23.13
C ILE A 77 -53.82 28.12 -23.72
N ALA A 78 -53.96 27.80 -25.01
CA ALA A 78 -55.23 27.88 -25.71
C ALA A 78 -56.06 26.60 -25.46
N PRO A 79 -57.38 26.73 -25.27
CA PRO A 79 -58.28 25.59 -25.34
C PRO A 79 -58.17 24.89 -26.70
N ALA A 80 -58.06 23.56 -26.70
CA ALA A 80 -57.92 22.78 -27.93
C ALA A 80 -59.03 23.06 -28.95
N ALA A 81 -60.26 23.27 -28.46
CA ALA A 81 -61.42 23.60 -29.28
C ALA A 81 -61.34 24.98 -29.94
N GLU A 82 -60.56 25.92 -29.41
CA GLU A 82 -60.41 27.26 -30.00
C GLU A 82 -59.51 27.21 -31.23
N ILE A 83 -58.35 26.56 -31.13
CA ILE A 83 -57.37 26.43 -32.23
C ILE A 83 -57.93 25.59 -33.38
N ALA A 84 -58.78 24.61 -33.08
CA ALA A 84 -59.41 23.75 -34.07
C ALA A 84 -60.56 24.42 -34.84
N THR A 85 -60.49 25.74 -35.07
CA THR A 85 -61.50 26.51 -35.80
C THR A 85 -60.87 27.43 -36.85
N ALA A 86 -61.53 27.57 -37.99
CA ALA A 86 -61.13 28.54 -39.03
C ALA A 86 -61.08 29.98 -38.49
N GLY A 87 -62.01 30.33 -37.59
CA GLY A 87 -62.09 31.66 -36.98
C GLY A 87 -60.83 32.05 -36.21
N PHE A 88 -60.19 31.10 -35.53
CA PHE A 88 -58.91 31.34 -34.84
C PHE A 88 -57.82 31.75 -35.83
N TRP A 89 -57.67 31.05 -36.96
CA TRP A 89 -56.62 31.33 -37.94
C TRP A 89 -56.84 32.65 -38.69
N VAL A 90 -58.10 33.02 -38.96
CA VAL A 90 -58.44 34.34 -39.52
C VAL A 90 -58.08 35.46 -38.54
N ARG A 91 -58.30 35.26 -37.25
CA ARG A 91 -57.83 36.19 -36.21
C ARG A 91 -56.30 36.20 -36.14
N HIS A 92 -55.65 35.04 -36.21
CA HIS A 92 -54.20 34.89 -36.10
C HIS A 92 -53.43 35.70 -37.13
N VAL A 93 -53.86 35.72 -38.41
CA VAL A 93 -53.19 36.50 -39.45
C VAL A 93 -53.35 38.02 -39.26
N ARG A 94 -54.41 38.46 -38.56
CA ARG A 94 -54.78 39.87 -38.40
C ARG A 94 -54.33 40.49 -37.09
N GLU A 95 -54.51 39.80 -35.97
CA GLU A 95 -54.23 40.29 -34.63
C GLU A 95 -52.74 40.20 -34.31
N ALA A 96 -52.29 40.91 -33.27
CA ALA A 96 -50.88 41.02 -32.93
C ALA A 96 -50.32 39.71 -32.33
N VAL A 97 -49.05 39.41 -32.66
CA VAL A 97 -48.31 38.29 -32.10
C VAL A 97 -47.72 38.68 -30.73
N ARG A 98 -48.17 38.03 -29.67
CA ARG A 98 -47.75 38.24 -28.27
C ARG A 98 -46.66 37.24 -27.86
N PHE A 99 -45.53 37.24 -28.57
CA PHE A 99 -44.44 36.28 -28.36
C PHE A 99 -43.85 36.36 -26.94
N LEU A 100 -43.63 37.57 -26.41
CA LEU A 100 -43.16 37.78 -25.03
C LEU A 100 -44.07 37.07 -24.02
N ASP A 101 -45.38 37.28 -24.14
CA ASP A 101 -46.35 36.70 -23.21
C ASP A 101 -46.37 35.18 -23.35
N GLY A 102 -46.24 34.66 -24.58
CA GLY A 102 -46.12 33.23 -24.83
C GLY A 102 -44.89 32.60 -24.16
N MET A 103 -43.73 33.25 -24.25
CA MET A 103 -42.50 32.81 -23.57
C MET A 103 -42.67 32.84 -22.04
N ARG A 104 -43.27 33.89 -21.49
CA ARG A 104 -43.55 34.00 -20.05
C ARG A 104 -44.56 32.98 -19.56
N ALA A 105 -45.56 32.63 -20.37
CA ALA A 105 -46.49 31.57 -20.04
C ALA A 105 -45.79 30.20 -19.99
N MET A 106 -44.88 29.90 -20.93
CA MET A 106 -44.09 28.67 -20.89
C MET A 106 -43.14 28.63 -19.68
N GLU A 107 -42.49 29.75 -19.37
CA GLU A 107 -41.63 29.89 -18.17
C GLU A 107 -42.43 29.64 -16.88
N ALA A 108 -43.63 30.22 -16.76
CA ALA A 108 -44.51 30.03 -15.60
C ALA A 108 -45.00 28.57 -15.46
N GLN A 109 -44.97 27.79 -16.53
CA GLN A 109 -45.22 26.34 -16.51
C GLN A 109 -43.97 25.50 -16.19
N GLY A 110 -42.84 26.15 -15.91
CA GLY A 110 -41.58 25.48 -15.57
C GLY A 110 -40.80 24.95 -16.78
N VAL A 111 -41.06 25.44 -17.99
CA VAL A 111 -40.30 25.04 -19.18
C VAL A 111 -38.88 25.59 -19.11
N THR A 112 -37.89 24.70 -19.16
CA THR A 112 -36.45 25.04 -19.11
C THR A 112 -35.70 24.74 -20.40
N THR A 113 -36.31 24.07 -21.36
CA THR A 113 -35.68 23.69 -22.63
C THR A 113 -36.61 24.02 -23.78
N TYR A 114 -36.16 24.88 -24.69
CA TYR A 114 -36.92 25.39 -25.82
C TYR A 114 -36.24 24.96 -27.11
N LEU A 115 -37.01 24.40 -28.04
CA LEU A 115 -36.52 24.00 -29.36
C LEU A 115 -37.13 24.94 -30.42
N GLU A 116 -36.28 25.63 -31.17
CA GLU A 116 -36.72 26.47 -32.29
C GLU A 116 -36.72 25.66 -33.59
N LEU A 117 -37.92 25.50 -34.15
CA LEU A 117 -38.16 24.91 -35.47
C LEU A 117 -38.19 26.02 -36.52
N GLY A 118 -37.05 26.29 -37.13
CA GLY A 118 -36.91 27.32 -38.14
C GLY A 118 -35.59 27.17 -38.90
N PRO A 119 -35.40 27.96 -39.98
CA PRO A 119 -34.20 27.90 -40.81
C PRO A 119 -32.96 28.54 -40.16
N ASP A 120 -33.10 29.18 -39.00
CA ASP A 120 -32.04 29.81 -38.23
C ASP A 120 -32.44 29.91 -36.74
N GLY A 121 -31.63 30.58 -35.91
CA GLY A 121 -31.86 30.75 -34.46
C GLY A 121 -32.34 32.14 -34.04
N VAL A 122 -33.32 32.72 -34.74
CA VAL A 122 -33.80 34.09 -34.48
C VAL A 122 -34.69 34.12 -33.24
N LEU A 123 -35.61 33.17 -33.10
CA LEU A 123 -36.53 33.09 -31.96
C LEU A 123 -35.79 32.68 -30.69
N SER A 124 -34.71 31.91 -30.80
CA SER A 124 -33.84 31.56 -29.67
C SER A 124 -33.18 32.81 -29.10
N ALA A 125 -32.71 33.72 -29.96
CA ALA A 125 -32.16 35.00 -29.50
C ALA A 125 -33.24 35.90 -28.86
N LEU A 126 -34.43 36.00 -29.46
CA LEU A 126 -35.53 36.78 -28.90
C LEU A 126 -36.06 36.18 -27.58
N GLY A 127 -36.11 34.85 -27.50
CA GLY A 127 -36.59 34.12 -26.33
C GLY A 127 -35.67 34.32 -25.13
N GLN A 128 -34.35 34.42 -25.33
CA GLN A 128 -33.41 34.76 -24.25
C GLN A 128 -33.76 36.09 -23.58
N GLU A 129 -34.11 37.11 -24.37
CA GLU A 129 -34.52 38.43 -23.84
C GLU A 129 -35.88 38.38 -23.12
N CYS A 130 -36.70 37.35 -23.41
CA CYS A 130 -38.03 37.22 -22.84
C CYS A 130 -38.06 36.60 -21.46
N LEU A 131 -37.06 35.83 -21.04
CA LEU A 131 -37.07 35.04 -19.81
C LEU A 131 -36.43 35.81 -18.63
N ALA A 132 -36.81 35.53 -17.38
CA ALA A 132 -36.23 36.16 -16.18
C ALA A 132 -35.36 35.20 -15.34
N GLY A 133 -35.43 33.90 -15.59
CA GLY A 133 -34.59 32.91 -14.89
C GLY A 133 -33.09 33.09 -15.15
N GLU A 134 -32.27 32.59 -14.23
CA GLU A 134 -30.81 32.53 -14.39
C GLU A 134 -30.44 31.69 -15.63
N SER A 135 -29.59 32.26 -16.50
CA SER A 135 -29.25 31.68 -17.82
C SER A 135 -28.65 30.27 -17.77
N GLU A 136 -28.10 29.84 -16.62
CA GLU A 136 -27.42 28.54 -16.50
C GLU A 136 -28.39 27.35 -16.58
N HIS A 137 -29.66 27.54 -16.21
CA HIS A 137 -30.64 26.45 -16.17
C HIS A 137 -31.56 26.39 -17.38
N VAL A 138 -31.49 27.35 -18.30
CA VAL A 138 -32.37 27.44 -19.48
C VAL A 138 -31.58 27.23 -20.77
N ALA A 139 -32.10 26.43 -21.69
CA ALA A 139 -31.55 26.29 -23.04
C ALA A 139 -32.57 26.66 -24.12
N LEU A 140 -32.14 27.46 -25.08
CA LEU A 140 -32.87 27.73 -26.33
C LEU A 140 -32.04 27.19 -27.49
N VAL A 141 -32.56 26.15 -28.14
CA VAL A 141 -31.83 25.31 -29.09
C VAL A 141 -32.46 25.48 -30.47
N PRO A 142 -31.78 26.16 -31.41
CA PRO A 142 -32.23 26.19 -32.79
C PRO A 142 -31.86 24.90 -33.52
N VAL A 143 -32.82 24.34 -34.26
CA VAL A 143 -32.59 23.10 -35.03
C VAL A 143 -31.70 23.35 -36.25
N LEU A 144 -31.80 24.51 -36.88
CA LEU A 144 -30.98 24.89 -38.03
C LEU A 144 -30.25 26.22 -37.78
N ARG A 145 -29.15 26.41 -38.49
CA ARG A 145 -28.37 27.65 -38.51
C ARG A 145 -27.94 27.97 -39.94
N SER A 146 -28.12 29.23 -40.33
CA SER A 146 -27.67 29.69 -41.65
C SER A 146 -26.16 29.51 -41.81
N GLY A 147 -25.73 29.05 -42.98
CA GLY A 147 -24.32 28.82 -43.30
C GLY A 147 -23.70 27.58 -42.63
N ARG A 148 -24.49 26.68 -42.05
CA ARG A 148 -24.03 25.41 -41.47
C ARG A 148 -24.74 24.20 -42.11
N PRO A 149 -24.10 23.02 -42.15
CA PRO A 149 -24.76 21.81 -42.63
C PRO A 149 -26.00 21.44 -41.80
N GLU A 150 -27.12 21.17 -42.45
CA GLU A 150 -28.40 20.87 -41.79
C GLU A 150 -28.32 19.59 -40.93
N ALA A 151 -27.67 18.54 -41.43
CA ALA A 151 -27.51 17.29 -40.68
C ALA A 151 -26.73 17.48 -39.37
N GLU A 152 -25.67 18.29 -39.40
CA GLU A 152 -24.83 18.57 -38.23
C GLU A 152 -25.60 19.39 -37.19
N THR A 153 -26.31 20.44 -37.62
CA THR A 153 -27.10 21.31 -36.73
C THR A 153 -28.28 20.57 -36.10
N LEU A 154 -28.98 19.74 -36.86
CA LEU A 154 -30.04 18.87 -36.34
C LEU A 154 -29.50 17.86 -35.31
N THR A 155 -28.41 17.16 -35.63
CA THR A 155 -27.81 16.18 -34.70
C THR A 155 -27.33 16.84 -33.42
N THR A 156 -26.73 18.02 -33.53
CA THR A 156 -26.30 18.82 -32.37
C THR A 156 -27.47 19.26 -31.51
N ALA A 157 -28.58 19.68 -32.13
CA ALA A 157 -29.80 20.04 -31.39
C ALA A 157 -30.36 18.84 -30.62
N LEU A 158 -30.47 17.66 -31.26
CA LEU A 158 -30.91 16.42 -30.60
C LEU A 158 -29.99 15.99 -29.46
N ALA A 159 -28.67 16.08 -29.65
CA ALA A 159 -27.69 15.79 -28.61
C ALA A 159 -27.82 16.76 -27.42
N THR A 160 -28.06 18.05 -27.69
CA THR A 160 -28.29 19.07 -26.65
C THR A 160 -29.57 18.80 -25.85
N LEU A 161 -30.64 18.37 -26.52
CA LEU A 161 -31.86 17.94 -25.82
C LEU A 161 -31.59 16.70 -24.96
N HIS A 162 -30.79 15.75 -25.45
CA HIS A 162 -30.45 14.53 -24.74
C HIS A 162 -29.67 14.77 -23.45
N THR A 163 -28.63 15.62 -23.48
CA THR A 163 -27.85 15.97 -22.28
C THR A 163 -28.66 16.74 -21.25
N ARG A 164 -29.79 17.34 -21.65
CA ARG A 164 -30.75 18.02 -20.77
C ARG A 164 -31.86 17.11 -20.25
N GLY A 165 -31.72 15.79 -20.42
CA GLY A 165 -32.66 14.79 -19.89
C GLY A 165 -33.83 14.45 -20.82
N THR A 166 -33.86 14.97 -22.05
CA THR A 166 -34.81 14.49 -23.06
C THR A 166 -34.34 13.13 -23.58
N ALA A 167 -35.27 12.24 -23.94
CA ALA A 167 -34.94 10.97 -24.57
C ALA A 167 -35.40 10.97 -26.04
N PRO A 168 -34.58 11.44 -27.00
CA PRO A 168 -34.86 11.26 -28.41
C PRO A 168 -35.04 9.78 -28.75
N ASP A 169 -35.96 9.49 -29.69
CA ASP A 169 -36.10 8.14 -30.23
C ASP A 169 -34.95 7.86 -31.20
N TRP A 170 -33.84 7.39 -30.63
CA TRP A 170 -32.65 7.01 -31.40
C TRP A 170 -32.92 5.83 -32.34
N ALA A 171 -33.89 4.95 -32.02
CA ALA A 171 -34.25 3.86 -32.91
C ALA A 171 -34.92 4.39 -34.19
N ALA A 172 -35.83 5.37 -34.06
CA ALA A 172 -36.41 6.05 -35.20
C ALA A 172 -35.38 6.85 -36.00
N TYR A 173 -34.43 7.51 -35.32
CA TYR A 173 -33.36 8.27 -35.98
C TYR A 173 -32.47 7.39 -36.87
N TYR A 174 -32.10 6.19 -36.40
CA TYR A 174 -31.23 5.28 -37.15
C TYR A 174 -31.98 4.29 -38.06
N ALA A 175 -33.31 4.32 -38.08
CA ALA A 175 -34.13 3.40 -38.87
C ALA A 175 -33.74 3.44 -40.36
N GLY A 176 -33.40 2.28 -40.94
CA GLY A 176 -33.05 2.16 -42.35
C GLY A 176 -31.63 2.59 -42.73
N THR A 177 -30.79 2.97 -41.77
CA THR A 177 -29.39 3.37 -42.04
C THR A 177 -28.39 2.21 -42.01
N GLY A 178 -28.77 1.06 -41.43
CA GLY A 178 -27.88 -0.08 -41.20
C GLY A 178 -26.94 0.09 -39.99
N ALA A 179 -27.14 1.12 -39.16
CA ALA A 179 -26.35 1.33 -37.96
C ALA A 179 -26.58 0.21 -36.91
N GLU A 180 -25.49 -0.22 -36.25
CA GLU A 180 -25.50 -1.23 -35.20
C GLU A 180 -25.03 -0.64 -33.86
N ARG A 181 -25.50 -1.21 -32.75
CA ARG A 181 -25.01 -0.87 -31.41
C ARG A 181 -23.72 -1.62 -31.15
N VAL A 182 -22.66 -0.89 -30.80
CA VAL A 182 -21.39 -1.46 -30.34
C VAL A 182 -21.22 -1.23 -28.84
N GLU A 183 -20.52 -2.15 -28.18
CA GLU A 183 -20.10 -1.93 -26.80
C GLU A 183 -18.97 -0.90 -26.76
N LEU A 184 -19.09 0.06 -25.85
CA LEU A 184 -18.05 1.01 -25.52
C LEU A 184 -17.47 0.65 -24.15
N PRO A 185 -16.22 1.04 -23.83
CA PRO A 185 -15.70 0.92 -22.48
C PRO A 185 -16.71 1.45 -21.46
N THR A 186 -16.87 0.71 -20.36
CA THR A 186 -17.85 1.02 -19.34
C THR A 186 -17.51 2.33 -18.62
N TYR A 187 -18.45 2.80 -17.79
CA TYR A 187 -18.30 4.01 -16.99
C TYR A 187 -16.92 4.08 -16.32
N ALA A 188 -16.23 5.19 -16.49
CA ALA A 188 -14.98 5.46 -15.80
C ALA A 188 -15.28 5.74 -14.33
N PHE A 189 -15.44 4.68 -13.54
CA PHE A 189 -15.62 4.80 -12.09
C PHE A 189 -14.51 5.68 -11.50
N GLN A 190 -14.89 6.64 -10.66
CA GLN A 190 -13.98 7.30 -9.74
C GLN A 190 -13.61 6.23 -8.71
N ARG A 191 -12.45 5.60 -8.89
CA ARG A 191 -11.99 4.43 -8.13
C ARG A 191 -11.50 4.84 -6.73
N GLU A 192 -12.42 5.38 -5.93
CA GLU A 192 -12.16 5.71 -4.53
C GLU A 192 -12.53 4.51 -3.64
N HIS A 193 -11.68 4.24 -2.65
CA HIS A 193 -11.83 3.11 -1.73
C HIS A 193 -12.72 3.51 -0.55
N TYR A 194 -13.91 2.93 -0.46
CA TYR A 194 -14.88 3.19 0.61
C TYR A 194 -15.28 1.89 1.32
N TRP A 195 -14.32 1.24 1.97
CA TRP A 195 -14.55 0.11 2.86
C TRP A 195 -14.52 0.54 4.33
N LEU A 196 -15.32 -0.12 5.17
CA LEU A 196 -15.21 0.01 6.62
C LEU A 196 -14.04 -0.86 7.06
N ASP A 197 -12.86 -0.26 7.21
CA ASP A 197 -11.73 -0.91 7.87
C ASP A 197 -12.04 -1.00 9.37
N ALA A 198 -12.77 -2.04 9.74
CA ALA A 198 -12.83 -2.47 11.12
C ALA A 198 -11.44 -3.00 11.47
N GLY A 199 -10.61 -2.12 12.03
CA GLY A 199 -9.34 -2.50 12.62
C GLY A 199 -9.53 -3.79 13.42
N THR A 200 -8.69 -4.77 13.11
CA THR A 200 -8.69 -6.15 13.59
C THR A 200 -8.43 -6.23 15.09
N ALA A 201 -9.37 -5.74 15.89
CA ALA A 201 -9.51 -6.13 17.28
C ALA A 201 -10.14 -7.53 17.27
N TYR A 202 -9.30 -8.57 17.35
CA TYR A 202 -9.76 -9.88 17.78
C TYR A 202 -10.58 -9.66 19.06
N GLY A 203 -11.84 -10.11 19.04
CA GLY A 203 -12.81 -9.81 20.11
C GLY A 203 -12.21 -10.07 21.49
N ASP A 204 -12.56 -9.22 22.45
CA ASP A 204 -12.04 -9.20 23.81
C ASP A 204 -11.89 -10.63 24.40
N VAL A 205 -10.66 -11.16 24.34
CA VAL A 205 -10.32 -12.52 24.79
C VAL A 205 -10.46 -12.67 26.30
N SER A 206 -10.63 -11.57 27.04
CA SER A 206 -10.95 -11.61 28.46
C SER A 206 -12.30 -12.25 28.73
N SER A 207 -13.24 -12.18 27.77
CA SER A 207 -14.56 -12.80 27.88
C SER A 207 -14.53 -14.33 27.97
N VAL A 208 -13.45 -14.96 27.49
CA VAL A 208 -13.19 -16.41 27.61
C VAL A 208 -12.11 -16.74 28.65
N GLY A 209 -11.72 -15.76 29.49
CA GLY A 209 -10.79 -15.95 30.61
C GLY A 209 -9.31 -15.93 30.22
N LEU A 210 -8.95 -15.45 29.03
CA LEU A 210 -7.56 -15.30 28.58
C LEU A 210 -7.10 -13.84 28.72
N GLY A 211 -5.80 -13.64 28.97
CA GLY A 211 -5.20 -12.31 28.92
C GLY A 211 -5.02 -11.83 27.48
N SER A 212 -5.14 -10.52 27.24
CA SER A 212 -4.71 -9.90 25.99
C SER A 212 -3.18 -9.94 25.90
N ALA A 213 -2.65 -10.15 24.69
CA ALA A 213 -1.22 -9.98 24.43
C ALA A 213 -0.85 -8.51 24.11
N ASP A 214 -1.85 -7.65 23.92
CA ASP A 214 -1.73 -6.23 23.56
C ASP A 214 -0.72 -5.99 22.42
N HIS A 215 -0.80 -6.81 21.36
CA HIS A 215 0.16 -6.77 20.25
C HIS A 215 -0.51 -7.13 18.91
N PRO A 216 -0.21 -6.46 17.79
CA PRO A 216 -0.95 -6.65 16.52
C PRO A 216 -0.89 -8.07 15.93
N LEU A 217 0.16 -8.84 16.23
CA LEU A 217 0.34 -10.23 15.75
C LEU A 217 -0.06 -11.30 16.79
N LEU A 218 -0.46 -10.91 18.00
CA LEU A 218 -0.82 -11.83 19.08
C LEU A 218 -2.18 -11.49 19.66
N GLY A 219 -3.08 -12.47 19.72
CA GLY A 219 -4.42 -12.28 20.25
C GLY A 219 -4.51 -12.49 21.77
N ALA A 220 -3.78 -13.48 22.31
CA ALA A 220 -3.86 -13.83 23.72
C ALA A 220 -2.52 -14.21 24.33
N ALA A 221 -2.38 -13.97 25.63
CA ALA A 221 -1.28 -14.38 26.47
C ALA A 221 -1.80 -15.16 27.68
N VAL A 222 -1.21 -16.32 27.94
CA VAL A 222 -1.61 -17.25 29.00
C VAL A 222 -0.40 -17.54 29.88
N SER A 223 -0.51 -17.27 31.18
CA SER A 223 0.44 -17.79 32.17
C SER A 223 0.05 -19.22 32.52
N LEU A 224 0.99 -20.15 32.45
CA LEU A 224 0.73 -21.56 32.77
C LEU A 224 0.62 -21.72 34.29
N ALA A 225 -0.40 -22.43 34.76
CA ALA A 225 -0.68 -22.52 36.20
C ALA A 225 0.26 -23.49 36.94
N ASP A 226 0.79 -24.48 36.23
CA ASP A 226 1.62 -25.57 36.74
C ASP A 226 3.10 -25.45 36.31
N ALA A 227 3.42 -24.50 35.44
CA ALA A 227 4.76 -24.16 35.01
C ALA A 227 4.92 -22.64 35.06
N GLU A 228 6.04 -22.11 35.56
CA GLU A 228 6.32 -20.66 35.55
C GLU A 228 6.59 -20.10 34.14
N GLY A 229 5.94 -20.66 33.11
CA GLY A 229 6.06 -20.30 31.71
C GLY A 229 4.83 -19.56 31.18
N PHE A 230 4.92 -19.17 29.91
CA PHE A 230 3.88 -18.44 29.19
C PHE A 230 3.60 -19.10 27.84
N LEU A 231 2.34 -19.02 27.41
CA LEU A 231 1.90 -19.39 26.07
C LEU A 231 1.20 -18.19 25.43
N PHE A 232 1.69 -17.76 24.27
CA PHE A 232 1.07 -16.72 23.46
C PHE A 232 0.44 -17.36 22.23
N THR A 233 -0.71 -16.85 21.81
CA THR A 233 -1.40 -17.31 20.61
C THR A 233 -1.77 -16.14 19.71
N GLY A 234 -1.73 -16.38 18.41
CA GLY A 234 -2.08 -15.41 17.39
C GLY A 234 -2.61 -16.09 16.13
N ARG A 235 -3.12 -15.28 15.21
CA ARG A 235 -3.52 -15.71 13.88
C ARG A 235 -2.93 -14.74 12.87
N LEU A 236 -2.25 -15.26 11.85
CA LEU A 236 -1.65 -14.47 10.78
C LEU A 236 -2.34 -14.80 9.46
N ALA A 237 -2.86 -13.78 8.79
CA ALA A 237 -3.50 -13.92 7.48
C ALA A 237 -3.42 -12.61 6.69
N LEU A 238 -3.35 -12.70 5.37
CA LEU A 238 -3.21 -11.53 4.50
C LEU A 238 -4.46 -10.64 4.46
N ASP A 239 -5.61 -11.17 4.87
CA ASP A 239 -6.85 -10.40 5.02
C ASP A 239 -6.89 -9.52 6.28
N THR A 240 -6.08 -9.85 7.29
CA THR A 240 -6.04 -9.17 8.59
C THR A 240 -4.74 -8.40 8.80
N HIS A 241 -3.68 -8.77 8.09
CA HIS A 241 -2.36 -8.13 8.08
C HIS A 241 -1.89 -7.93 6.63
N PRO A 242 -2.56 -7.07 5.84
CA PRO A 242 -2.31 -6.96 4.40
C PRO A 242 -0.89 -6.56 4.04
N TRP A 243 -0.22 -5.80 4.92
CA TRP A 243 1.18 -5.41 4.76
C TRP A 243 2.14 -6.62 4.69
N LEU A 244 1.79 -7.78 5.24
CA LEU A 244 2.62 -8.99 5.13
C LEU A 244 2.74 -9.48 3.67
N ALA A 245 1.78 -9.16 2.81
CA ALA A 245 1.82 -9.53 1.40
C ALA A 245 2.99 -8.86 0.65
N ASP A 246 3.50 -7.74 1.17
CA ASP A 246 4.64 -7.01 0.61
C ASP A 246 5.98 -7.69 0.93
N HIS A 247 6.02 -8.77 1.71
CA HIS A 247 7.24 -9.54 1.96
C HIS A 247 7.21 -10.87 1.19
N ALA A 248 7.42 -10.78 -0.12
CA ALA A 248 7.48 -11.92 -1.01
C ALA A 248 8.93 -12.27 -1.40
N VAL A 249 9.31 -13.54 -1.22
CA VAL A 249 10.62 -14.08 -1.60
C VAL A 249 10.39 -15.26 -2.54
N MET A 250 11.00 -15.21 -3.72
CA MET A 250 10.80 -16.14 -4.83
C MET A 250 9.30 -16.33 -5.18
N GLY A 251 8.53 -15.24 -5.11
CA GLY A 251 7.08 -15.24 -5.36
C GLY A 251 6.23 -15.87 -4.24
N THR A 252 6.82 -16.24 -3.10
CA THR A 252 6.13 -16.80 -1.94
C THR A 252 6.07 -15.79 -0.82
N VAL A 253 4.89 -15.55 -0.24
CA VAL A 253 4.74 -14.64 0.91
C VAL A 253 5.24 -15.34 2.18
N LEU A 254 6.28 -14.76 2.79
CA LEU A 254 6.90 -15.28 4.01
C LEU A 254 6.69 -14.28 5.15
N LEU A 255 6.48 -14.79 6.36
CA LEU A 255 6.64 -13.95 7.55
C LEU A 255 8.12 -13.51 7.62
N PRO A 256 8.43 -12.19 7.63
CA PRO A 256 9.81 -11.71 7.66
C PRO A 256 10.52 -12.17 8.93
N GLY A 257 11.84 -12.39 8.83
CA GLY A 257 12.68 -12.77 9.97
C GLY A 257 12.56 -11.79 11.16
N THR A 258 12.35 -10.51 10.86
CA THR A 258 12.16 -9.43 11.83
C THR A 258 10.84 -9.52 12.59
N ALA A 259 9.79 -10.14 12.05
CA ALA A 259 8.56 -10.38 12.79
C ALA A 259 8.76 -11.46 13.87
N PHE A 260 9.63 -12.45 13.67
CA PHE A 260 10.00 -13.39 14.74
C PHE A 260 10.73 -12.69 15.88
N VAL A 261 11.58 -11.72 15.55
CA VAL A 261 12.28 -10.89 16.55
C VAL A 261 11.27 -10.08 17.37
N GLU A 262 10.36 -9.37 16.71
CA GLU A 262 9.30 -8.60 17.36
C GLU A 262 8.45 -9.48 18.30
N LEU A 263 8.05 -10.65 17.84
CA LEU A 263 7.29 -11.63 18.63
C LEU A 263 8.09 -12.14 19.84
N ALA A 264 9.41 -12.36 19.68
CA ALA A 264 10.29 -12.78 20.76
C ALA A 264 10.51 -11.67 21.81
N VAL A 265 10.68 -10.42 21.37
CA VAL A 265 10.78 -9.25 22.24
C VAL A 265 9.50 -9.10 23.06
N ARG A 266 8.33 -9.14 22.41
CA ARG A 266 7.04 -9.03 23.11
C ARG A 266 6.83 -10.15 24.13
N ALA A 267 7.18 -11.38 23.77
CA ALA A 267 7.11 -12.52 24.70
C ALA A 267 8.10 -12.34 25.87
N GLY A 268 9.28 -11.79 25.61
CA GLY A 268 10.28 -11.43 26.61
C GLY A 268 9.77 -10.40 27.60
N GLU A 269 9.24 -9.27 27.13
CA GLU A 269 8.68 -8.20 27.98
C GLU A 269 7.65 -8.74 28.97
N GLN A 270 6.70 -9.56 28.48
CA GLN A 270 5.67 -10.17 29.31
C GLN A 270 6.25 -11.17 30.33
N ALA A 271 7.35 -11.82 30.00
CA ALA A 271 8.07 -12.74 30.89
C ALA A 271 9.09 -12.05 31.82
N GLY A 272 9.23 -10.72 31.73
CA GLY A 272 10.19 -9.93 32.49
C GLY A 272 11.64 -10.01 31.98
N CYS A 273 11.82 -10.35 30.70
CA CYS A 273 13.12 -10.41 30.02
C CYS A 273 13.25 -9.25 29.02
N ASP A 274 14.33 -8.48 29.11
CA ASP A 274 14.62 -7.32 28.25
C ASP A 274 15.64 -7.63 27.13
N LEU A 275 16.13 -8.87 27.08
CA LEU A 275 17.13 -9.33 26.13
C LEU A 275 16.63 -10.59 25.43
N VAL A 276 16.59 -10.55 24.10
CA VAL A 276 16.64 -11.77 23.30
C VAL A 276 18.12 -12.15 23.16
N GLU A 277 18.57 -13.07 24.01
CA GLU A 277 19.98 -13.50 24.05
C GLU A 277 20.35 -14.20 22.75
N GLU A 278 19.48 -15.10 22.29
CA GLU A 278 19.59 -15.80 21.02
C GLU A 278 18.21 -16.07 20.43
N LEU A 279 18.08 -15.93 19.11
CA LEU A 279 16.93 -16.39 18.34
C LEU A 279 17.42 -17.00 17.03
N THR A 280 17.18 -18.29 16.83
CA THR A 280 17.53 -19.04 15.63
C THR A 280 16.28 -19.42 14.86
N LEU A 281 16.25 -19.08 13.57
CA LEU A 281 15.17 -19.39 12.65
C LEU A 281 15.45 -20.74 11.98
N GLU A 282 14.62 -21.73 12.28
CA GLU A 282 14.75 -23.13 11.86
C GLU A 282 14.03 -23.42 10.54
N ALA A 283 12.86 -22.78 10.33
CA ALA A 283 12.04 -22.98 9.13
C ALA A 283 11.26 -21.71 8.76
N PRO A 284 11.16 -21.36 7.47
CA PRO A 284 10.33 -20.23 7.04
C PRO A 284 8.85 -20.48 7.37
N LEU A 285 8.12 -19.42 7.68
CA LEU A 285 6.67 -19.47 7.85
C LEU A 285 6.02 -18.85 6.61
N ILE A 286 5.36 -19.69 5.82
CA ILE A 286 4.67 -19.30 4.58
C ILE A 286 3.25 -18.88 4.93
N LEU A 287 2.82 -17.72 4.43
CA LEU A 287 1.45 -17.24 4.59
C LEU A 287 0.61 -17.61 3.36
N PRO A 288 -0.52 -18.31 3.53
CA PRO A 288 -1.35 -18.69 2.40
C PRO A 288 -2.08 -17.47 1.81
N GLU A 289 -2.32 -17.49 0.50
CA GLU A 289 -3.10 -16.43 -0.18
C GLU A 289 -4.53 -16.29 0.36
N ARG A 290 -5.08 -17.37 0.92
CA ARG A 290 -6.42 -17.46 1.50
C ARG A 290 -6.39 -18.24 2.81
N GLY A 291 -7.18 -17.80 3.78
CA GLY A 291 -7.15 -18.35 5.13
C GLY A 291 -5.97 -17.78 5.93
N GLY A 292 -5.55 -18.48 6.97
CA GLY A 292 -4.48 -18.04 7.84
C GLY A 292 -3.72 -19.18 8.51
N VAL A 293 -2.75 -18.82 9.32
CA VAL A 293 -2.02 -19.73 10.20
C VAL A 293 -2.24 -19.34 11.65
N ARG A 294 -2.43 -20.33 12.51
CA ARG A 294 -2.40 -20.19 13.97
C ARG A 294 -0.95 -20.16 14.41
N LEU A 295 -0.64 -19.23 15.29
CA LEU A 295 0.68 -19.05 15.88
C LEU A 295 0.66 -19.47 17.36
N GLN A 296 1.71 -20.13 17.82
CA GLN A 296 1.97 -20.38 19.23
C GLN A 296 3.40 -20.03 19.60
N ILE A 297 3.57 -19.28 20.70
CA ILE A 297 4.88 -19.00 21.29
C ILE A 297 4.89 -19.54 22.70
N ALA A 298 5.77 -20.49 22.98
CA ALA A 298 5.98 -21.03 24.31
C ALA A 298 7.24 -20.42 24.92
N VAL A 299 7.10 -19.85 26.11
CA VAL A 299 8.22 -19.39 26.94
C VAL A 299 8.31 -20.28 28.17
N GLY A 300 9.47 -20.89 28.38
CA GLY A 300 9.72 -21.79 29.50
C GLY A 300 9.79 -21.08 30.86
N ALA A 301 9.79 -21.88 31.92
CA ALA A 301 10.16 -21.44 33.26
C ALA A 301 11.60 -20.88 33.28
N PRO A 302 11.94 -19.97 34.20
CA PRO A 302 13.31 -19.48 34.31
C PRO A 302 14.21 -20.60 34.82
N ASP A 303 15.41 -20.71 34.26
CA ASP A 303 16.47 -21.57 34.80
C ASP A 303 17.15 -20.92 36.03
N ASP A 304 18.16 -21.58 36.60
CA ASP A 304 18.90 -21.07 37.77
C ASP A 304 19.61 -19.72 37.52
N THR A 305 19.77 -19.32 36.26
CA THR A 305 20.35 -18.04 35.84
C THR A 305 19.29 -16.98 35.50
N GLY A 306 18.00 -17.33 35.62
CA GLY A 306 16.87 -16.48 35.23
C GLY A 306 16.60 -16.47 33.73
N ARG A 307 17.28 -17.31 32.93
CA ARG A 307 17.07 -17.41 31.50
C ARG A 307 15.88 -18.30 31.18
N ARG A 308 15.19 -17.97 30.10
CA ARG A 308 13.97 -18.67 29.66
C ARG A 308 14.15 -19.14 28.23
N THR A 309 13.75 -20.37 27.96
CA THR A 309 13.68 -20.86 26.57
C THR A 309 12.46 -20.27 25.86
N LEU A 310 12.57 -20.06 24.56
CA LEU A 310 11.49 -19.62 23.68
C LEU A 310 11.39 -20.57 22.48
N ALA A 311 10.18 -20.93 22.09
CA ALA A 311 9.92 -21.67 20.86
C ALA A 311 8.64 -21.17 20.18
N LEU A 312 8.74 -20.94 18.88
CA LEU A 312 7.68 -20.36 18.07
C LEU A 312 7.24 -21.35 16.99
N HIS A 313 5.94 -21.64 16.98
CA HIS A 313 5.32 -22.66 16.16
C HIS A 313 4.15 -22.10 15.37
N SER A 314 3.85 -22.70 14.23
CA SER A 314 2.62 -22.42 13.51
C SER A 314 1.94 -23.67 12.98
N ARG A 315 0.66 -23.53 12.66
CA ARG A 315 -0.15 -24.54 12.00
C ARG A 315 -1.24 -23.86 11.17
N PRO A 316 -1.59 -24.36 9.96
CA PRO A 316 -2.70 -23.79 9.17
C PRO A 316 -4.01 -23.76 9.96
N ASP A 317 -4.89 -22.80 9.64
CA ASP A 317 -6.21 -22.68 10.26
C ASP A 317 -7.09 -23.92 9.99
N GLU A 318 -7.08 -24.40 8.75
CA GLU A 318 -7.91 -25.52 8.30
C GLU A 318 -7.37 -26.89 8.73
N ALA A 319 -6.16 -26.93 9.30
CA ALA A 319 -5.54 -28.14 9.80
C ALA A 319 -6.35 -28.74 10.95
N GLY A 320 -6.60 -30.05 10.88
CA GLY A 320 -7.24 -30.80 11.96
C GLY A 320 -6.42 -30.74 13.25
N ASP A 321 -7.04 -31.00 14.41
CA ASP A 321 -6.37 -30.89 15.70
C ASP A 321 -5.19 -31.87 15.86
N ASP A 322 -5.21 -32.98 15.14
CA ASP A 322 -4.16 -34.01 15.13
C ASP A 322 -2.97 -33.67 14.20
N GLU A 323 -3.06 -32.61 13.38
CA GLU A 323 -1.93 -32.20 12.54
C GLU A 323 -0.80 -31.58 13.37
N PRO A 324 0.47 -31.94 13.09
CA PRO A 324 1.61 -31.49 13.86
C PRO A 324 1.85 -29.98 13.68
N TRP A 325 2.33 -29.35 14.74
CA TRP A 325 2.85 -27.98 14.69
C TRP A 325 4.22 -27.96 14.02
N VAL A 326 4.46 -26.97 13.17
CA VAL A 326 5.79 -26.71 12.62
C VAL A 326 6.51 -25.71 13.50
N ARG A 327 7.71 -26.05 13.95
CA ARG A 327 8.57 -25.12 14.69
C ARG A 327 9.36 -24.26 13.72
N HIS A 328 9.27 -22.95 13.89
CA HIS A 328 9.91 -21.97 13.02
C HIS A 328 11.11 -21.29 13.66
N ALA A 329 11.08 -21.11 14.98
CA ALA A 329 12.18 -20.47 15.70
C ALA A 329 12.33 -21.03 17.12
N THR A 330 13.57 -21.03 17.60
CA THR A 330 13.92 -21.31 18.99
C THR A 330 14.88 -20.25 19.51
N GLY A 331 14.89 -20.02 20.82
CA GLY A 331 15.74 -18.99 21.39
C GLY A 331 15.84 -19.01 22.91
N ALA A 332 16.59 -18.06 23.43
CA ALA A 332 16.79 -17.81 24.84
C ALA A 332 16.53 -16.34 25.16
N LEU A 333 15.81 -16.11 26.24
CA LEU A 333 15.46 -14.80 26.78
C LEU A 333 16.17 -14.63 28.12
N ALA A 334 16.67 -13.44 28.40
CA ALA A 334 17.36 -13.12 29.65
C ALA A 334 16.91 -11.76 30.21
N ALA A 335 17.06 -11.59 31.53
CA ALA A 335 16.84 -10.31 32.20
C ALA A 335 18.17 -9.60 32.48
N GLY A 336 18.22 -8.27 32.32
CA GLY A 336 19.24 -7.44 32.96
C GLY A 336 20.65 -7.48 32.37
N GLY A 337 20.78 -7.61 31.05
CA GLY A 337 22.08 -7.34 30.41
C GLY A 337 22.30 -5.83 30.21
N ALA A 338 23.57 -5.41 30.11
CA ALA A 338 23.93 -4.00 30.06
C ALA A 338 23.28 -3.26 28.87
N GLU A 339 22.69 -2.09 29.14
CA GLU A 339 22.21 -1.16 28.11
C GLU A 339 23.41 -0.64 27.30
N GLY A 340 23.43 -0.95 26.01
CA GLY A 340 24.34 -0.32 25.07
C GLY A 340 23.88 1.11 24.80
N SER A 341 24.56 2.11 25.36
CA SER A 341 24.33 3.51 24.98
C SER A 341 25.13 3.83 23.70
N PHE A 342 24.44 4.19 22.64
CA PHE A 342 25.03 4.75 21.41
C PHE A 342 24.33 6.06 21.05
N ASP A 343 25.02 6.92 20.31
CA ASP A 343 24.51 8.24 19.91
C ASP A 343 24.66 8.42 18.40
N LEU A 344 23.53 8.62 17.72
CA LEU A 344 23.44 8.91 16.28
C LEU A 344 22.85 10.30 16.02
N SER A 345 23.10 11.26 16.91
CA SER A 345 22.63 12.65 16.80
C SER A 345 23.32 13.43 15.67
N ALA A 346 24.60 13.18 15.43
CA ALA A 346 25.36 13.74 14.31
C ALA A 346 25.04 12.99 13.00
N TRP A 347 24.32 13.65 12.09
CA TRP A 347 23.78 12.98 10.90
C TRP A 347 23.74 13.85 9.62
N PRO A 348 24.09 13.31 8.45
CA PRO A 348 24.82 12.04 8.29
C PRO A 348 26.19 12.12 8.98
N PRO A 349 26.81 10.98 9.35
CA PRO A 349 28.10 10.99 10.03
C PRO A 349 29.16 11.79 9.26
N ALA A 350 29.96 12.58 9.97
CA ALA A 350 30.96 13.42 9.35
C ALA A 350 32.00 12.57 8.61
N GLY A 351 32.21 12.83 7.32
CA GLY A 351 33.14 12.07 6.50
C GLY A 351 32.56 10.83 5.82
N ALA A 352 31.29 10.49 6.05
CA ALA A 352 30.62 9.40 5.35
C ALA A 352 30.23 9.83 3.92
N GLU A 353 30.54 8.97 2.94
CA GLU A 353 30.21 9.17 1.53
C GLU A 353 28.85 8.58 1.20
N ARG A 354 28.04 9.29 0.41
CA ARG A 354 26.70 8.81 0.05
C ARG A 354 26.79 7.62 -0.91
N ILE A 355 26.01 6.58 -0.64
CA ILE A 355 25.83 5.42 -1.52
C ILE A 355 24.63 5.71 -2.45
N ASP A 356 24.77 5.40 -3.73
CA ASP A 356 23.64 5.43 -4.66
C ASP A 356 22.72 4.23 -4.41
N THR A 357 21.44 4.51 -4.18
CA THR A 357 20.41 3.51 -3.87
C THR A 357 19.43 3.32 -5.03
N ASP A 358 19.61 4.05 -6.13
CA ASP A 358 18.73 3.96 -7.29
C ASP A 358 18.80 2.55 -7.89
N GLY A 359 17.63 1.96 -8.17
CA GLY A 359 17.51 0.59 -8.70
C GLY A 359 17.78 -0.54 -7.70
N LEU A 360 18.03 -0.25 -6.42
CA LEU A 360 18.26 -1.29 -5.39
C LEU A 360 17.13 -2.33 -5.35
N TYR A 361 15.88 -1.85 -5.25
CA TYR A 361 14.71 -2.73 -5.14
C TYR A 361 14.39 -3.48 -6.44
N GLU A 362 14.72 -2.90 -7.60
CA GLU A 362 14.64 -3.61 -8.89
C GLU A 362 15.66 -4.77 -8.92
N GLY A 363 16.90 -4.53 -8.49
CA GLY A 363 17.92 -5.57 -8.37
C GLY A 363 17.57 -6.66 -7.35
N LEU A 364 16.96 -6.29 -6.22
CA LEU A 364 16.44 -7.25 -5.24
C LEU A 364 15.31 -8.10 -5.84
N ALA A 365 14.37 -7.49 -6.57
CA ALA A 365 13.30 -8.20 -7.25
C ALA A 365 13.83 -9.18 -8.31
N ASP A 366 14.84 -8.78 -9.09
CA ASP A 366 15.53 -9.65 -10.06
C ASP A 366 16.26 -10.82 -9.37
N ALA A 367 16.76 -10.62 -8.15
CA ALA A 367 17.31 -11.67 -7.29
C ALA A 367 16.24 -12.48 -6.56
N GLY A 368 14.95 -12.23 -6.81
CA GLY A 368 13.80 -12.95 -6.26
C GLY A 368 13.22 -12.37 -4.98
N PHE A 369 13.72 -11.24 -4.48
CA PHE A 369 13.18 -10.54 -3.30
C PHE A 369 12.17 -9.47 -3.75
N GLY A 370 10.92 -9.89 -3.96
CA GLY A 370 9.83 -9.05 -4.44
C GLY A 370 9.19 -8.23 -3.33
N TYR A 371 9.96 -7.33 -2.71
CA TYR A 371 9.44 -6.45 -1.66
C TYR A 371 8.43 -5.45 -2.22
N GLY A 372 7.25 -5.37 -1.61
CA GLY A 372 6.23 -4.36 -1.88
C GLY A 372 6.46 -3.06 -1.10
N PRO A 373 5.61 -2.04 -1.33
CA PRO A 373 5.83 -0.67 -0.84
C PRO A 373 6.15 -0.54 0.65
N VAL A 374 5.53 -1.34 1.52
CA VAL A 374 5.74 -1.25 2.98
C VAL A 374 7.16 -1.69 3.39
N PHE A 375 7.78 -2.61 2.65
CA PHE A 375 9.15 -3.10 2.90
C PHE A 375 10.22 -2.31 2.14
N GLN A 376 9.83 -1.36 1.29
CA GLN A 376 10.75 -0.50 0.54
C GLN A 376 11.11 0.79 1.32
N GLY A 377 11.50 0.62 2.59
CA GLY A 377 11.69 1.74 3.52
C GLY A 377 13.02 2.52 3.42
N LEU A 378 14.02 2.04 2.66
CA LEU A 378 15.34 2.67 2.60
C LEU A 378 15.28 4.00 1.85
N ARG A 379 15.63 5.10 2.52
CA ARG A 379 15.58 6.47 1.95
C ARG A 379 16.94 6.98 1.51
N ALA A 380 17.98 6.64 2.26
CA ALA A 380 19.34 7.07 1.99
C ALA A 380 20.33 6.15 2.70
N ALA A 381 21.51 5.98 2.10
CA ALA A 381 22.61 5.25 2.71
C ALA A 381 23.95 5.98 2.50
N TRP A 382 24.87 5.78 3.44
CA TRP A 382 26.23 6.31 3.43
C TRP A 382 27.23 5.24 3.88
N ARG A 383 28.48 5.36 3.44
CA ARG A 383 29.60 4.50 3.82
C ARG A 383 30.69 5.35 4.47
N GLY A 384 31.22 4.90 5.60
CA GLY A 384 32.32 5.58 6.28
C GLY A 384 32.97 4.66 7.30
N ASP A 385 34.30 4.71 7.43
CA ASP A 385 35.08 3.97 8.44
C ASP A 385 34.80 2.45 8.52
N GLY A 386 34.49 1.82 7.38
CA GLY A 386 34.16 0.39 7.32
C GLY A 386 32.76 0.04 7.82
N GLU A 387 31.87 1.03 7.90
CA GLU A 387 30.49 0.91 8.36
C GLU A 387 29.52 1.45 7.31
N VAL A 388 28.26 1.04 7.43
CA VAL A 388 27.15 1.56 6.63
C VAL A 388 26.17 2.27 7.52
N TYR A 389 25.73 3.44 7.07
CA TYR A 389 24.74 4.26 7.74
C TYR A 389 23.53 4.41 6.84
N ALA A 390 22.33 4.42 7.39
CA ALA A 390 21.11 4.55 6.60
C ALA A 390 19.98 5.30 7.30
N GLU A 391 19.14 5.94 6.51
CA GLU A 391 17.82 6.43 6.92
C GLU A 391 16.76 5.49 6.35
N VAL A 392 15.92 4.97 7.24
CA VAL A 392 14.84 4.03 6.89
C VAL A 392 13.54 4.55 7.48
N ALA A 393 12.46 4.56 6.70
CA ALA A 393 11.17 5.06 7.16
C ALA A 393 10.02 4.23 6.59
N LEU A 394 9.00 3.99 7.43
CA LEU A 394 7.71 3.45 7.00
C LEU A 394 6.99 4.43 6.06
N PRO A 395 6.11 3.96 5.16
CA PRO A 395 5.20 4.83 4.43
C PRO A 395 4.25 5.62 5.34
N GLU A 396 3.89 6.86 4.97
CA GLU A 396 3.01 7.75 5.75
C GLU A 396 1.61 7.17 6.00
N ASP A 397 1.14 6.28 5.12
CA ASP A 397 -0.17 5.59 5.19
C ASP A 397 -0.11 4.21 5.85
N THR A 398 0.95 3.90 6.60
CA THR A 398 1.05 2.60 7.31
C THR A 398 -0.01 2.50 8.41
N ASP A 399 -0.63 1.32 8.53
CA ASP A 399 -1.76 1.00 9.39
C ASP A 399 -1.67 1.62 10.81
N PRO A 400 -2.77 2.10 11.43
CA PRO A 400 -2.76 2.77 12.75
C PRO A 400 -2.17 1.93 13.90
N GLY A 401 -2.04 0.62 13.71
CA GLY A 401 -1.41 -0.32 14.65
C GLY A 401 0.12 -0.26 14.70
N ALA A 402 0.78 0.51 13.82
CA ALA A 402 2.25 0.57 13.76
C ALA A 402 2.92 0.98 15.08
N ALA A 403 2.25 1.83 15.88
CA ALA A 403 2.74 2.28 17.18
C ALA A 403 2.69 1.23 18.29
N LEU A 404 2.02 0.09 18.07
CA LEU A 404 1.91 -1.01 19.05
C LEU A 404 3.07 -2.01 18.95
N PHE A 405 3.91 -1.89 17.92
CA PHE A 405 5.13 -2.70 17.79
C PHE A 405 6.28 -2.07 18.58
N GLY A 406 7.17 -2.90 19.10
CA GLY A 406 8.47 -2.47 19.63
C GLY A 406 9.27 -1.79 18.52
N VAL A 407 9.56 -2.54 17.45
CA VAL A 407 10.00 -1.98 16.16
C VAL A 407 9.19 -2.65 15.07
N HIS A 408 8.50 -1.87 14.23
CA HIS A 408 7.66 -2.44 13.18
C HIS A 408 8.48 -3.41 12.29
N PRO A 409 8.02 -4.66 12.06
CA PRO A 409 8.82 -5.66 11.35
C PRO A 409 9.30 -5.21 9.96
N ALA A 410 8.45 -4.52 9.19
CA ALA A 410 8.85 -3.98 7.88
C ALA A 410 9.91 -2.86 7.97
N LEU A 411 9.91 -2.07 9.06
CA LEU A 411 10.93 -1.05 9.29
C LEU A 411 12.27 -1.73 9.58
N LEU A 412 12.29 -2.69 10.50
CA LEU A 412 13.50 -3.44 10.83
C LEU A 412 14.00 -4.26 9.64
N ASP A 413 13.10 -4.78 8.79
CA ASP A 413 13.49 -5.56 7.61
C ASP A 413 14.14 -4.67 6.54
N ALA A 414 13.58 -3.48 6.31
CA ALA A 414 14.17 -2.48 5.43
C ALA A 414 15.56 -2.01 5.89
N VAL A 415 15.85 -2.06 7.20
CA VAL A 415 17.21 -1.86 7.72
C VAL A 415 18.17 -2.94 7.22
N LEU A 416 17.73 -4.20 7.12
CA LEU A 416 18.57 -5.31 6.66
C LEU A 416 18.93 -5.21 5.18
N HIS A 417 18.13 -4.51 4.38
CA HIS A 417 18.43 -4.28 2.95
C HIS A 417 19.74 -3.50 2.75
N THR A 418 20.17 -2.74 3.76
CA THR A 418 21.46 -2.01 3.75
C THR A 418 22.68 -2.95 3.76
N ILE A 419 22.51 -4.20 4.20
CA ILE A 419 23.58 -5.20 4.20
C ILE A 419 24.02 -5.49 2.76
N GLY A 420 23.08 -5.51 1.81
CA GLY A 420 23.34 -5.68 0.38
C GLY A 420 24.12 -4.52 -0.26
N LEU A 421 24.18 -3.35 0.40
CA LEU A 421 24.96 -2.19 -0.04
C LEU A 421 26.41 -2.18 0.50
N SER A 422 26.79 -3.23 1.25
CA SER A 422 28.01 -3.29 2.02
C SER A 422 28.91 -4.45 1.56
N ASP A 423 30.23 -4.28 1.67
CA ASP A 423 31.19 -5.37 1.49
C ASP A 423 31.41 -6.15 2.80
N LEU A 424 30.49 -6.04 3.76
CA LEU A 424 30.63 -6.57 5.13
C LEU A 424 30.33 -8.07 5.23
N THR A 425 29.72 -8.64 4.19
CA THR A 425 29.42 -10.07 4.07
C THR A 425 30.11 -10.65 2.84
N GLU A 426 30.55 -11.91 2.90
CA GLU A 426 31.41 -12.56 1.89
C GLU A 426 30.79 -12.67 0.48
N ASN A 427 29.47 -12.41 0.31
CA ASN A 427 28.77 -12.43 -0.98
C ASN A 427 27.82 -11.22 -1.14
N PRO A 428 28.34 -10.00 -1.39
CA PRO A 428 27.50 -8.84 -1.69
C PRO A 428 26.66 -9.11 -2.96
N GLY A 429 25.34 -8.99 -2.85
CA GLY A 429 24.39 -9.13 -3.98
C GLY A 429 23.70 -10.50 -4.13
N GLN A 430 24.07 -11.53 -3.37
CA GLN A 430 23.26 -12.74 -3.24
C GLN A 430 22.40 -12.59 -1.98
N GLY A 431 21.17 -12.08 -2.14
CA GLY A 431 20.28 -11.82 -1.01
C GLY A 431 20.19 -13.02 -0.05
N GLY A 432 20.28 -12.73 1.25
CA GLY A 432 20.22 -13.72 2.33
C GLY A 432 19.10 -13.40 3.28
N LEU A 433 18.45 -14.43 3.83
CA LEU A 433 17.45 -14.28 4.87
C LEU A 433 18.10 -14.30 6.25
N PRO A 434 17.54 -13.58 7.23
CA PRO A 434 17.92 -13.72 8.63
C PRO A 434 17.88 -15.17 9.08
N PHE A 435 18.94 -15.61 9.75
CA PHE A 435 19.04 -16.97 10.27
C PHE A 435 19.18 -16.99 11.79
N SER A 436 20.08 -16.18 12.34
CA SER A 436 20.32 -16.13 13.78
C SER A 436 20.55 -14.70 14.25
N TRP A 437 19.89 -14.36 15.35
CA TRP A 437 19.96 -13.08 16.02
C TRP A 437 20.54 -13.28 17.41
N THR A 438 21.48 -12.43 17.81
CA THR A 438 22.07 -12.45 19.15
C THR A 438 22.02 -11.06 19.74
N GLY A 439 21.60 -10.97 21.00
CA GLY A 439 21.64 -9.73 21.77
C GLY A 439 20.70 -8.66 21.22
N VAL A 440 19.44 -9.02 20.94
CA VAL A 440 18.43 -8.03 20.51
C VAL A 440 17.85 -7.31 21.72
N ARG A 441 17.81 -5.98 21.65
CA ARG A 441 17.17 -5.10 22.63
C ARG A 441 16.34 -4.02 21.95
N VAL A 442 15.20 -3.69 22.55
CA VAL A 442 14.37 -2.53 22.19
C VAL A 442 14.42 -1.55 23.36
N HIS A 443 14.78 -0.30 23.06
CA HIS A 443 14.99 0.78 24.04
C HIS A 443 13.80 1.76 24.08
N SER A 444 13.11 1.92 22.94
CA SER A 444 11.92 2.77 22.80
C SER A 444 10.99 2.20 21.73
N VAL A 445 9.69 2.46 21.84
CA VAL A 445 8.65 1.95 20.94
C VAL A 445 8.07 3.04 20.03
N GLY A 446 7.49 2.64 18.90
CA GLY A 446 6.68 3.52 18.04
C GLY A 446 7.46 4.44 17.10
N ALA A 447 8.74 4.16 16.83
CA ALA A 447 9.50 4.86 15.80
C ALA A 447 9.00 4.46 14.40
N ASP A 448 8.62 5.44 13.57
CA ASP A 448 8.27 5.24 12.16
C ASP A 448 9.47 5.45 11.21
N THR A 449 10.50 6.12 11.71
CA THR A 449 11.70 6.52 11.00
C THR A 449 12.92 6.30 11.89
N VAL A 450 13.93 5.60 11.37
CA VAL A 450 15.17 5.31 12.09
C VAL A 450 16.42 5.69 11.30
N ARG A 451 17.42 6.16 12.04
CA ARG A 451 18.83 6.24 11.65
C ARG A 451 19.51 4.95 12.06
N VAL A 452 20.29 4.37 11.15
CA VAL A 452 20.92 3.08 11.32
C VAL A 452 22.43 3.24 11.26
N ARG A 453 23.14 2.53 12.14
CA ARG A 453 24.55 2.20 11.97
C ARG A 453 24.71 0.68 11.90
N LEU A 454 25.36 0.22 10.85
CA LEU A 454 25.65 -1.18 10.57
C LEU A 454 27.18 -1.38 10.57
N SER A 455 27.66 -2.26 11.44
CA SER A 455 29.11 -2.51 11.61
C SER A 455 29.41 -4.00 11.56
N PRO A 456 30.55 -4.44 10.99
CA PRO A 456 30.94 -5.85 10.99
C PRO A 456 31.14 -6.37 12.42
N ALA A 457 30.65 -7.58 12.69
CA ALA A 457 30.70 -8.21 14.02
C ALA A 457 31.44 -9.57 14.03
N GLY A 458 32.28 -9.81 13.00
CA GLY A 458 33.10 -11.02 12.85
C GLY A 458 32.33 -12.20 12.24
N ASN A 459 33.06 -13.18 11.69
CA ASN A 459 32.51 -14.42 11.10
C ASN A 459 31.37 -14.20 10.09
N GLY A 460 31.46 -13.15 9.26
CA GLY A 460 30.41 -12.81 8.29
C GLY A 460 29.10 -12.29 8.90
N THR A 461 29.09 -11.92 10.19
CA THR A 461 27.93 -11.33 10.88
C THR A 461 28.02 -9.81 10.96
N VAL A 462 26.87 -9.17 11.13
CA VAL A 462 26.74 -7.72 11.28
C VAL A 462 26.09 -7.36 12.61
N SER A 463 26.45 -6.20 13.17
CA SER A 463 25.79 -5.57 14.31
C SER A 463 24.93 -4.41 13.82
N LEU A 464 23.81 -4.15 14.50
CA LEU A 464 22.87 -3.09 14.15
C LEU A 464 22.64 -2.16 15.35
N GLN A 465 22.67 -0.86 15.11
CA GLN A 465 22.25 0.18 16.05
C GLN A 465 21.23 1.07 15.37
N LEU A 466 20.02 1.15 15.93
CA LEU A 466 18.90 1.94 15.40
C LEU A 466 18.60 3.07 16.39
N ALA A 467 18.52 4.30 15.88
CA ALA A 467 18.14 5.47 16.64
C ALA A 467 17.01 6.23 15.94
N ASP A 468 16.25 7.04 16.68
CA ASP A 468 15.24 7.91 16.09
C ASP A 468 15.88 9.10 15.33
N VAL A 469 15.04 10.00 14.80
CA VAL A 469 15.49 11.20 14.08
C VAL A 469 16.26 12.22 14.94
N THR A 470 16.20 12.08 16.27
CA THR A 470 16.98 12.90 17.22
C THR A 470 18.33 12.27 17.56
N GLY A 471 18.51 10.98 17.26
CA GLY A 471 19.69 10.18 17.60
C GLY A 471 19.54 9.37 18.89
N ALA A 472 18.34 9.33 19.49
CA ALA A 472 18.07 8.54 20.69
C ALA A 472 17.92 7.04 20.34
N PRO A 473 18.48 6.11 21.14
CA PRO A 473 18.39 4.67 20.88
C PRO A 473 16.95 4.15 20.76
N VAL A 474 16.70 3.37 19.71
CA VAL A 474 15.44 2.66 19.45
C VAL A 474 15.62 1.16 19.64
N ALA A 475 16.63 0.57 19.00
CA ALA A 475 16.94 -0.86 19.14
C ALA A 475 18.41 -1.15 18.84
N SER A 476 18.91 -2.27 19.34
CA SER A 476 20.26 -2.76 19.03
C SER A 476 20.26 -4.27 18.83
N VAL A 477 21.16 -4.74 17.97
CA VAL A 477 21.43 -6.16 17.71
C VAL A 477 22.93 -6.36 17.72
N ASP A 478 23.43 -7.20 18.63
CA ASP A 478 24.86 -7.45 18.75
C ASP A 478 25.40 -8.20 17.53
N ARG A 479 24.70 -9.25 17.09
CA ARG A 479 25.07 -10.04 15.91
C ARG A 479 23.84 -10.55 15.15
N LEU A 480 23.87 -10.39 13.84
CA LEU A 480 22.95 -10.98 12.88
C LEU A 480 23.73 -11.82 11.87
N ALA A 481 23.37 -13.09 11.74
CA ALA A 481 23.83 -13.98 10.69
C ALA A 481 22.75 -14.15 9.61
N LEU A 482 23.16 -14.04 8.34
CA LEU A 482 22.31 -14.26 7.18
C LEU A 482 22.65 -15.61 6.53
N ARG A 483 21.67 -16.24 5.87
CA ARG A 483 21.87 -17.43 5.03
C ARG A 483 21.24 -17.25 3.66
N THR A 484 21.90 -17.77 2.64
CA THR A 484 21.31 -17.89 1.31
C THR A 484 20.20 -18.94 1.34
N VAL A 485 19.10 -18.66 0.63
CA VAL A 485 17.95 -19.57 0.54
C VAL A 485 17.81 -20.06 -0.89
N SER A 486 17.62 -21.37 -1.06
CA SER A 486 17.35 -21.95 -2.38
C SER A 486 15.84 -22.08 -2.63
N PRO A 487 15.36 -22.00 -3.88
CA PRO A 487 13.95 -22.19 -4.22
C PRO A 487 13.37 -23.54 -3.76
N ASP A 488 14.21 -24.58 -3.70
CA ASP A 488 13.83 -25.92 -3.26
C ASP A 488 13.44 -25.96 -1.77
N GLN A 489 13.97 -25.05 -0.95
CA GLN A 489 13.63 -24.94 0.48
C GLN A 489 12.24 -24.32 0.72
N LEU A 490 11.69 -23.59 -0.26
CA LEU A 490 10.40 -22.90 -0.17
C LEU A 490 9.23 -23.74 -0.71
N THR A 491 9.52 -24.82 -1.43
CA THR A 491 8.52 -25.68 -2.10
C THR A 491 8.24 -27.00 -1.37
N ALA A 492 9.00 -27.35 -0.33
CA ALA A 492 8.79 -28.57 0.44
C ALA A 492 7.69 -28.37 1.52
N PRO A 493 6.55 -29.09 1.43
CA PRO A 493 5.55 -29.08 2.48
C PRO A 493 6.04 -29.93 3.66
N GLY A 494 6.23 -29.28 4.81
CA GLY A 494 6.74 -29.94 6.01
C GLY A 494 8.26 -30.08 5.97
N GLY A 495 8.92 -29.48 6.96
CA GLY A 495 10.36 -29.62 7.15
C GLY A 495 10.79 -31.07 7.04
N ALA A 496 12.02 -31.24 6.57
CA ALA A 496 12.76 -32.50 6.41
C ALA A 496 12.92 -33.26 7.73
N SER A 497 11.80 -33.62 8.36
CA SER A 497 11.69 -34.26 9.67
C SER A 497 12.19 -35.70 9.65
N ASP A 498 12.41 -36.26 8.45
CA ASP A 498 13.00 -37.59 8.21
C ASP A 498 14.25 -37.56 7.30
N ALA A 499 14.92 -36.41 7.14
CA ALA A 499 16.18 -36.38 6.40
C ALA A 499 17.35 -36.86 7.27
N LEU A 500 18.18 -37.76 6.72
CA LEU A 500 19.47 -38.11 7.29
C LEU A 500 20.44 -36.97 7.03
N PHE A 501 20.78 -36.22 8.07
CA PHE A 501 21.82 -35.19 8.01
C PHE A 501 23.21 -35.83 8.01
N THR A 502 24.10 -35.26 7.21
CA THR A 502 25.54 -35.57 7.21
C THR A 502 26.30 -34.39 7.79
N VAL A 503 27.25 -34.66 8.67
CA VAL A 503 28.13 -33.62 9.22
C VAL A 503 29.14 -33.25 8.13
N ASP A 504 29.07 -32.01 7.65
CA ASP A 504 30.07 -31.44 6.76
C ASP A 504 30.93 -30.45 7.56
N TRP A 505 32.24 -30.73 7.64
CA TRP A 505 33.17 -29.93 8.42
C TRP A 505 33.80 -28.87 7.53
N THR A 506 33.50 -27.60 7.79
CA THR A 506 34.16 -26.49 7.07
C THR A 506 35.57 -26.27 7.61
N PRO A 507 36.62 -26.41 6.78
CA PRO A 507 38.00 -26.18 7.21
C PRO A 507 38.23 -24.71 7.51
N ILE A 508 38.61 -24.38 8.75
CA ILE A 508 39.04 -23.02 9.10
C ILE A 508 40.56 -22.94 8.83
N PRO A 509 41.05 -21.96 8.05
CA PRO A 509 42.47 -21.79 7.83
C PRO A 509 43.18 -21.44 9.15
N ALA A 510 43.94 -22.39 9.68
CA ALA A 510 44.75 -22.18 10.86
C ALA A 510 45.96 -21.30 10.51
N THR A 511 46.13 -20.19 11.23
CA THR A 511 47.26 -19.26 11.10
C THR A 511 48.48 -19.66 11.96
N SER A 512 48.52 -20.89 12.46
CA SER A 512 49.65 -21.37 13.27
C SER A 512 50.78 -21.94 12.41
N GLU A 513 52.03 -21.64 12.76
CA GLU A 513 53.22 -22.29 12.19
C GLU A 513 53.11 -23.82 12.30
N GLN A 514 53.52 -24.54 11.25
CA GLN A 514 53.59 -26.00 11.26
C GLN A 514 54.63 -26.47 12.28
N VAL A 515 54.16 -27.10 13.35
CA VAL A 515 55.02 -27.74 14.36
C VAL A 515 55.25 -29.20 13.98
N SER A 516 56.49 -29.69 14.12
CA SER A 516 56.79 -31.11 13.85
C SER A 516 55.98 -32.02 14.79
N PRO A 517 55.39 -33.11 14.30
CA PRO A 517 54.60 -34.03 15.12
C PRO A 517 55.39 -34.66 16.28
N ASP A 518 56.70 -34.77 16.14
CA ASP A 518 57.63 -35.32 17.15
C ASP A 518 57.73 -34.47 18.43
N ARG A 519 57.09 -33.28 18.46
CA ARG A 519 57.07 -32.37 19.61
C ARG A 519 55.69 -32.24 20.26
N TRP A 520 54.79 -33.16 19.96
CA TRP A 520 53.45 -33.22 20.54
C TRP A 520 53.39 -34.31 21.62
N ALA A 521 52.72 -34.01 22.73
CA ALA A 521 52.34 -35.01 23.74
C ALA A 521 50.82 -35.01 23.91
N VAL A 522 50.24 -36.21 24.06
CA VAL A 522 48.82 -36.38 24.35
C VAL A 522 48.66 -36.81 25.80
N VAL A 523 47.71 -36.18 26.51
CA VAL A 523 47.35 -36.53 27.87
C VAL A 523 45.89 -36.97 27.91
N GLY A 524 45.63 -38.19 28.42
CA GLY A 524 44.31 -38.80 28.48
C GLY A 524 44.09 -39.91 27.44
N SER A 525 42.83 -40.25 27.17
CA SER A 525 42.47 -41.26 26.16
C SER A 525 42.80 -40.81 24.75
N GLU A 526 42.97 -41.76 23.82
CA GLU A 526 43.30 -41.49 22.42
C GLU A 526 42.41 -40.38 21.84
N VAL A 527 43.05 -39.33 21.32
CA VAL A 527 42.36 -38.25 20.61
C VAL A 527 42.16 -38.69 19.17
N PRO A 528 40.91 -38.83 18.69
CA PRO A 528 40.65 -39.24 17.31
C PRO A 528 41.33 -38.30 16.30
N GLY A 529 42.03 -38.86 15.33
CA GLY A 529 42.68 -38.10 14.24
C GLY A 529 44.10 -37.61 14.53
N LEU A 530 44.65 -37.76 15.74
CA LEU A 530 46.05 -37.37 16.00
C LEU A 530 47.07 -38.31 15.34
N GLY A 531 46.74 -39.60 15.19
CA GLY A 531 47.60 -40.59 14.51
C GLY A 531 47.79 -40.35 13.00
N THR A 532 46.99 -39.46 12.38
CA THR A 532 47.12 -39.12 10.95
C THR A 532 48.13 -38.01 10.67
N LEU A 533 48.68 -37.37 11.71
CA LEU A 533 49.67 -36.28 11.57
C LEU A 533 51.08 -36.79 11.18
N GLY A 534 51.33 -38.10 11.20
CA GLY A 534 52.65 -38.70 11.03
C GLY A 534 53.54 -38.47 12.26
N GLY A 535 54.56 -39.30 12.48
CA GLY A 535 55.44 -39.22 13.68
C GLY A 535 54.93 -40.02 14.89
N GLU A 536 55.85 -40.37 15.81
CA GLU A 536 55.52 -41.05 17.07
C GLU A 536 55.08 -40.01 18.11
N ILE A 537 53.76 -39.85 18.27
CA ILE A 537 53.18 -38.95 19.28
C ILE A 537 53.03 -39.74 20.58
N ALA A 538 53.78 -39.35 21.62
CA ALA A 538 53.73 -40.02 22.91
C ALA A 538 52.42 -39.69 23.66
N ALA A 539 51.74 -40.73 24.14
CA ALA A 539 50.53 -40.61 24.95
C ALA A 539 50.83 -40.92 26.42
N TYR A 540 50.28 -40.10 27.32
CA TYR A 540 50.45 -40.19 28.75
C TYR A 540 49.06 -40.25 29.41
N ALA A 541 48.94 -41.03 30.49
CA ALA A 541 47.66 -41.20 31.17
C ALA A 541 47.14 -39.90 31.79
N ASP A 542 48.05 -39.09 32.34
CA ASP A 542 47.76 -37.81 32.98
C ASP A 542 48.99 -36.88 32.90
N LEU A 543 48.85 -35.65 33.40
CA LEU A 543 49.94 -34.66 33.45
C LEU A 543 51.10 -35.10 34.36
N GLY A 544 50.84 -35.95 35.35
CA GLY A 544 51.88 -36.49 36.24
C GLY A 544 52.80 -37.47 35.51
N ALA A 545 52.22 -38.38 34.73
CA ALA A 545 52.97 -39.32 33.89
C ALA A 545 53.82 -38.62 32.83
N LEU A 546 53.32 -37.51 32.25
CA LEU A 546 54.10 -36.67 31.35
C LEU A 546 55.28 -36.00 32.07
N ALA A 547 55.05 -35.45 33.26
CA ALA A 547 56.09 -34.81 34.06
C ALA A 547 57.21 -35.79 34.46
N GLU A 548 56.86 -37.03 34.84
CA GLU A 548 57.83 -38.09 35.14
C GLU A 548 58.67 -38.48 33.91
N ALA A 549 58.06 -38.55 32.72
CA ALA A 549 58.77 -38.88 31.49
C ALA A 549 59.76 -37.78 31.06
N VAL A 550 59.38 -36.50 31.20
CA VAL A 550 60.29 -35.38 30.97
C VAL A 550 61.45 -35.41 31.99
N ALA A 551 61.16 -35.67 33.26
CA ALA A 551 62.19 -35.81 34.28
C ALA A 551 63.13 -37.01 34.03
N ALA A 552 62.65 -38.06 33.36
CA ALA A 552 63.42 -39.24 32.96
C ALA A 552 64.23 -39.07 31.66
N GLY A 553 64.18 -37.89 31.01
CA GLY A 553 65.01 -37.54 29.87
C GLY A 553 64.29 -37.48 28.52
N THR A 554 62.97 -37.57 28.48
CA THR A 554 62.18 -37.27 27.27
C THR A 554 62.25 -35.78 26.96
N ALA A 555 62.39 -35.42 25.67
CA ALA A 555 62.39 -34.01 25.25
C ALA A 555 61.06 -33.33 25.61
N LEU A 556 61.12 -32.07 26.06
CA LEU A 556 59.93 -31.31 26.42
C LEU A 556 59.03 -31.10 25.19
N PRO A 557 57.74 -31.48 25.26
CA PRO A 557 56.81 -31.22 24.15
C PRO A 557 56.53 -29.72 24.01
N GLU A 558 56.41 -29.23 22.78
CA GLU A 558 56.02 -27.85 22.48
C GLU A 558 54.51 -27.64 22.60
N ARG A 559 53.74 -28.72 22.42
CA ARG A 559 52.28 -28.73 22.53
C ARG A 559 51.83 -29.95 23.32
N VAL A 560 50.99 -29.72 24.32
CA VAL A 560 50.30 -30.78 25.06
C VAL A 560 48.83 -30.72 24.67
N VAL A 561 48.31 -31.82 24.13
CA VAL A 561 46.89 -31.96 23.79
C VAL A 561 46.24 -32.81 24.86
N VAL A 562 45.20 -32.26 25.49
CA VAL A 562 44.42 -32.98 26.52
C VAL A 562 43.10 -33.41 25.91
N SER A 563 42.78 -34.70 25.98
CA SER A 563 41.46 -35.18 25.58
C SER A 563 40.43 -34.83 26.65
N LEU A 564 39.36 -34.13 26.27
CA LEU A 564 38.22 -33.82 27.14
C LEU A 564 37.00 -34.73 26.86
N THR A 565 37.18 -35.82 26.11
CA THR A 565 36.11 -36.79 25.86
C THR A 565 35.75 -37.51 27.15
N GLY A 566 34.50 -37.32 27.60
CA GLY A 566 34.02 -37.70 28.92
C GLY A 566 34.16 -39.19 29.26
N ASP A 567 34.97 -39.45 30.28
CA ASP A 567 34.61 -40.30 31.44
C ASP A 567 35.49 -40.00 32.67
N SER A 568 36.33 -38.95 32.65
CA SER A 568 36.97 -38.44 33.86
C SER A 568 36.13 -37.30 34.42
N ALA A 569 35.82 -37.39 35.72
CA ALA A 569 35.14 -36.35 36.48
C ALA A 569 35.70 -34.97 36.13
N ALA A 570 34.84 -34.10 35.62
CA ALA A 570 35.15 -32.68 35.50
C ALA A 570 35.65 -32.18 36.87
N PRO A 571 36.75 -31.42 36.95
CA PRO A 571 37.13 -30.81 38.20
C PRO A 571 36.03 -29.80 38.59
N GLU A 572 35.34 -30.07 39.69
CA GLU A 572 34.34 -29.17 40.25
C GLU A 572 35.00 -27.83 40.64
N GLY A 573 34.55 -26.75 40.01
CA GLY A 573 34.89 -25.37 40.36
C GLY A 573 34.21 -24.37 39.42
N PRO A 574 33.58 -23.31 39.93
CA PRO A 574 32.85 -22.36 39.09
C PRO A 574 33.83 -21.44 38.35
N GLY A 575 33.83 -21.50 37.03
CA GLY A 575 34.57 -20.60 36.13
C GLY A 575 35.60 -21.31 35.27
N ALA A 576 35.25 -21.65 34.03
CA ALA A 576 36.21 -22.15 33.04
C ALA A 576 35.84 -21.71 31.61
N ALA A 577 35.85 -20.40 31.37
CA ALA A 577 36.39 -19.90 30.11
C ALA A 577 37.88 -19.63 30.34
N ASN A 578 38.70 -20.68 30.35
CA ASN A 578 40.14 -20.52 30.50
C ASN A 578 40.73 -20.17 29.13
N GLN A 579 40.92 -18.86 28.88
CA GLN A 579 41.98 -18.42 28.00
C GLN A 579 43.30 -19.02 28.53
N ALA A 580 43.93 -19.89 27.76
CA ALA A 580 45.27 -20.35 28.05
C ALA A 580 46.24 -19.16 27.90
N ARG A 581 46.52 -18.46 29.01
CA ARG A 581 47.78 -17.71 29.15
C ARG A 581 48.92 -18.70 29.36
N PRO A 582 50.12 -18.44 28.82
CA PRO A 582 51.26 -19.31 29.05
C PRO A 582 51.66 -19.22 30.53
N ALA A 583 51.44 -20.30 31.27
CA ALA A 583 51.99 -20.48 32.61
C ALA A 583 53.37 -21.13 32.49
N PHE A 584 54.37 -20.31 32.17
CA PHE A 584 55.74 -20.58 32.58
C PHE A 584 56.24 -19.32 33.28
N GLU A 585 56.17 -19.33 34.62
CA GLU A 585 57.05 -18.48 35.40
C GLU A 585 58.47 -18.95 35.13
N ASP A 586 59.25 -18.06 34.52
CA ASP A 586 60.69 -18.15 34.40
C ASP A 586 61.27 -18.08 35.83
N THR A 587 61.48 -19.24 36.47
CA THR A 587 62.31 -19.28 37.68
C THR A 587 63.77 -19.33 37.25
N PRO A 588 64.58 -18.32 37.64
CA PRO A 588 65.98 -18.26 37.28
C PRO A 588 66.76 -19.13 38.24
N GLU A 589 66.96 -20.41 37.91
CA GLU A 589 68.14 -21.17 38.32
C GLU A 589 68.14 -22.52 37.59
N GLY A 590 69.10 -22.67 36.68
CA GLY A 590 69.23 -23.85 35.83
C GLY A 590 69.50 -25.12 36.63
N ARG A 591 68.74 -26.17 36.29
CA ARG A 591 69.19 -27.55 36.19
C ARG A 591 68.21 -28.38 35.40
#